data_AF-A0A7W1ZCT5-F1
#
_entry.id   AF-A0A7W1ZCT5-F1
#
_cell.length_a   1.000
_cell.length_b   1.000
_cell.length_c   1.000
_cell.angle_alpha   90.00
_cell.angle_beta   90.00
_cell.angle_gamma   90.00
#
_symmetry.space_group_name_H-M   'P 1'
#
loop_
_entity.id
_entity.type
_entity.pdbx_description
1 polymer ?
#
loop_
_entity_poly.entity_id
_entity_poly.type
_entity_poly.pdbx_seq_one_letter_code
_entity_poly.pdbx_strand_id
1 'polypeptide(L)'
;MELFSRTKNTNKPLIRQIIDLCPRWMLSRCADEYQGDKGCSKYRSYDQFVAMTFGQLNKCFTLSDIFIGIGISKTFIGDLGLEQSPARSTMSDGNKKRSYKVFETLY
;
A
#
# COMPACT_ATOMS: atom_id res chain seq x y z
N MET A 1 2.82 -18.54 1.45
CA MET A 1 1.57 -18.17 2.15
C MET A 1 1.82 -17.51 3.52
N GLU A 2 3.05 -17.07 3.83
CA GLU A 2 3.41 -16.58 5.19
C GLU A 2 3.09 -15.11 5.45
N LEU A 3 2.95 -14.28 4.40
CA LEU A 3 2.77 -12.83 4.56
C LEU A 3 1.40 -12.43 5.17
N PHE A 4 0.40 -13.31 5.06
CA PHE A 4 -0.95 -13.10 5.60
C PHE A 4 -1.12 -13.64 7.01
N SER A 5 -0.23 -14.52 7.46
CA SER A 5 -0.33 -15.17 8.76
C SER A 5 0.03 -14.19 9.87
N ARG A 6 -0.82 -14.11 10.90
CA ARG A 6 -0.54 -13.31 12.09
C ARG A 6 0.49 -14.02 12.96
N THR A 7 1.51 -13.29 13.37
CA THR A 7 2.48 -13.85 14.32
C THR A 7 1.88 -13.88 15.73
N LYS A 8 2.22 -14.91 16.52
CA LYS A 8 1.69 -15.08 17.88
C LYS A 8 2.04 -13.93 18.83
N ASN A 9 3.19 -13.29 18.62
CA ASN A 9 3.71 -12.26 19.53
C ASN A 9 3.10 -10.87 19.30
N THR A 10 2.89 -10.47 18.04
CA THR A 10 2.39 -9.11 17.73
C THR A 10 0.93 -9.11 17.28
N ASN A 11 0.36 -10.29 17.02
CA ASN A 11 -0.96 -10.47 16.41
C ASN A 11 -1.13 -9.68 15.10
N LYS A 12 -0.04 -9.38 14.39
CA LYS A 12 -0.02 -8.66 13.10
C LYS A 12 0.54 -9.54 11.99
N PRO A 13 0.03 -9.43 10.75
CA PRO A 13 0.64 -10.10 9.61
C PRO A 13 2.05 -9.56 9.35
N LEU A 14 2.95 -10.40 8.81
CA LEU A 14 4.35 -10.03 8.59
C LEU A 14 4.49 -8.78 7.71
N ILE A 15 3.68 -8.68 6.65
CA ILE A 15 3.69 -7.50 5.78
C ILE A 15 3.35 -6.21 6.53
N ARG A 16 2.44 -6.26 7.51
CA ARG A 16 2.11 -5.07 8.31
C ARG A 16 3.29 -4.64 9.17
N GLN A 17 4.06 -5.60 9.68
CA GLN A 17 5.28 -5.30 10.43
C GLN A 17 6.32 -4.61 9.54
N ILE A 18 6.46 -5.05 8.29
CA ILE A 18 7.35 -4.41 7.30
C ILE A 18 6.87 -2.99 6.97
N ILE A 19 5.57 -2.81 6.74
CA ILE A 19 4.98 -1.48 6.46
C ILE A 19 5.18 -0.53 7.65
N ASP A 20 5.02 -1.02 8.89
CA ASP A 20 5.20 -0.23 10.10
C ASP A 20 6.65 0.25 10.31
N LEU A 21 7.65 -0.34 9.62
CA LEU A 21 9.04 0.17 9.63
C LEU A 21 9.19 1.52 8.92
N CYS A 22 8.28 1.83 7.98
CA CYS A 22 8.20 3.14 7.34
C CYS A 22 7.23 4.02 8.13
N PRO A 23 7.69 5.04 8.88
CA PRO A 23 6.81 5.89 9.65
C PRO A 23 5.84 6.64 8.74
N ARG A 24 4.54 6.65 9.08
CA ARG A 24 3.50 7.29 8.26
C ARG A 24 3.78 8.77 7.98
N TRP A 25 4.32 9.49 8.97
CA TRP A 25 4.64 10.91 8.83
C TRP A 25 5.69 11.18 7.75
N MET A 26 6.62 10.25 7.52
CA MET A 26 7.66 10.38 6.51
C MET A 26 7.05 10.31 5.11
N LEU A 27 6.19 9.31 4.88
CA LEU A 27 5.44 9.20 3.62
C LEU A 27 4.51 10.40 3.41
N SER A 28 3.80 10.85 4.44
CA SER A 28 2.94 12.04 4.35
C SER A 28 3.74 13.28 3.95
N ARG A 29 4.91 13.51 4.54
CA ARG A 29 5.79 14.62 4.18
C ARG A 29 6.21 14.57 2.70
N CYS A 30 6.64 13.41 2.21
CA CYS A 30 7.00 13.24 0.80
C CYS A 30 5.79 13.44 -0.14
N ALA A 31 4.62 12.94 0.26
CA ALA A 31 3.38 13.13 -0.49
C ALA A 31 2.99 14.62 -0.58
N ASP A 32 3.14 15.37 0.52
CA ASP A 32 2.84 16.79 0.57
C ASP A 32 3.82 17.63 -0.27
N GLU A 33 5.12 17.32 -0.19
CA GLU A 33 6.19 18.02 -0.92
C GLU A 33 5.97 17.98 -2.45
N TYR A 34 5.59 16.81 -2.97
CA TYR A 34 5.35 16.63 -4.40
C TYR A 34 3.86 16.68 -4.79
N GLN A 35 2.99 17.12 -3.88
CA GLN A 35 1.52 17.17 -4.08
C GLN A 35 0.93 15.84 -4.59
N GLY A 36 1.47 14.71 -4.13
CA GLY A 36 1.15 13.36 -4.59
C GLY A 36 -0.30 12.92 -4.34
N ASP A 37 -1.00 13.58 -3.41
CA ASP A 37 -2.41 13.30 -3.10
C ASP A 37 -3.37 14.39 -3.58
N LYS A 38 -2.88 15.40 -4.30
CA LYS A 38 -3.71 16.47 -4.83
C LYS A 38 -4.73 15.93 -5.84
N GLY A 39 -6.02 16.11 -5.53
CA GLY A 39 -7.11 15.60 -6.36
C GLY A 39 -7.36 14.09 -6.26
N CYS A 40 -6.72 13.39 -5.31
CA CYS A 40 -6.94 11.98 -5.04
C CYS A 40 -7.96 11.79 -3.91
N SER A 41 -9.13 11.22 -4.22
CA SER A 41 -10.18 10.99 -3.21
C SER A 41 -10.12 9.61 -2.56
N LYS A 42 -9.70 8.57 -3.30
CA LYS A 42 -9.81 7.15 -2.86
C LYS A 42 -8.49 6.38 -2.79
N TYR A 43 -7.46 6.82 -3.51
CA TYR A 43 -6.18 6.11 -3.61
C TYR A 43 -5.05 7.10 -3.38
N ARG A 44 -4.69 7.23 -2.11
CA ARG A 44 -3.66 8.14 -1.61
C ARG A 44 -2.28 7.50 -1.71
N SER A 45 -1.24 8.26 -1.37
CA SER A 45 0.14 7.83 -1.44
C SER A 45 0.41 6.64 -0.51
N TYR A 46 -0.29 6.58 0.63
CA TYR A 46 -0.28 5.42 1.53
C TYR A 46 -0.87 4.17 0.87
N ASP A 47 -2.01 4.29 0.18
CA ASP A 47 -2.63 3.13 -0.47
C ASP A 47 -1.73 2.58 -1.59
N GLN A 48 -1.08 3.47 -2.34
CA GLN A 48 -0.09 3.06 -3.35
C GLN A 48 1.15 2.45 -2.73
N PHE A 49 1.68 3.01 -1.64
CA PHE A 49 2.80 2.43 -0.91
C PHE A 49 2.50 0.98 -0.51
N VAL A 50 1.39 0.76 0.19
CA VAL A 50 0.97 -0.58 0.64
C VAL A 50 0.75 -1.53 -0.54
N ALA A 51 0.05 -1.09 -1.59
CA ALA A 51 -0.24 -1.90 -2.78
C ALA A 51 1.05 -2.34 -3.49
N MET A 52 1.99 -1.42 -3.69
CA MET A 52 3.24 -1.71 -4.38
C MET A 52 4.16 -2.57 -3.50
N THR A 53 4.28 -2.30 -2.20
CA THR A 53 5.03 -3.16 -1.27
C THR A 53 4.46 -4.57 -1.22
N PHE A 54 3.13 -4.71 -1.15
CA PHE A 54 2.48 -6.01 -1.24
C PHE A 54 2.82 -6.74 -2.53
N GLY A 55 2.76 -6.04 -3.67
CA GLY A 55 3.06 -6.60 -4.98
C GLY A 55 4.48 -7.12 -5.08
N GLN A 56 5.47 -6.35 -4.61
CA GLN A 56 6.88 -6.75 -4.61
C GLN A 56 7.12 -7.97 -3.72
N LEU A 57 6.58 -7.98 -2.49
CA LEU A 57 6.80 -9.07 -1.54
C LEU A 57 6.12 -10.39 -1.95
N ASN A 58 4.98 -10.31 -2.65
CA ASN A 58 4.23 -11.50 -3.10
C ASN A 58 4.54 -11.91 -4.54
N LYS A 59 5.51 -11.26 -5.21
CA LYS A 59 5.83 -11.49 -6.63
C LYS A 59 4.58 -11.37 -7.53
N CYS A 60 3.74 -10.38 -7.26
CA CYS A 60 2.59 -10.08 -8.11
C CYS A 60 3.08 -9.54 -9.45
N PHE A 61 2.59 -10.12 -10.55
CA PHE A 61 2.95 -9.68 -11.90
C PHE A 61 1.97 -8.64 -12.45
N THR A 62 0.75 -8.59 -11.90
CA THR A 62 -0.30 -7.68 -12.35
C THR A 62 -0.95 -6.92 -11.21
N LEU A 63 -1.56 -5.77 -11.53
CA LEU A 63 -2.42 -5.03 -10.60
C LEU A 63 -3.65 -5.85 -10.15
N SER A 64 -4.10 -6.82 -10.96
CA SER A 64 -5.18 -7.73 -10.56
C SER A 64 -4.73 -8.65 -9.42
N ASP A 65 -3.49 -9.14 -9.46
CA ASP A 65 -2.95 -10.01 -8.40
C ASP A 65 -2.89 -9.27 -7.07
N ILE A 66 -2.53 -7.98 -7.10
CA ILE A 66 -2.50 -7.12 -5.91
C ILE A 66 -3.93 -6.92 -5.38
N PHE A 67 -4.88 -6.57 -6.24
CA PHE A 67 -6.27 -6.35 -5.86
C PHE A 67 -6.90 -7.60 -5.21
N ILE A 68 -6.70 -8.77 -5.83
CA ILE A 68 -7.22 -10.05 -5.34
C ILE A 68 -6.51 -10.45 -4.03
N GLY A 69 -5.18 -10.31 -3.99
CA GLY A 69 -4.38 -10.69 -2.82
C GLY A 69 -4.68 -9.85 -1.57
N ILE A 70 -4.81 -8.54 -1.72
CA ILE A 70 -5.22 -7.64 -0.62
C ILE A 70 -6.70 -7.88 -0.27
N GLY A 71 -7.53 -8.19 -1.26
CA GLY A 71 -8.97 -8.41 -1.13
C GLY A 71 -9.39 -9.70 -0.42
N ILE A 72 -8.46 -10.51 0.10
CA ILE A 72 -8.76 -11.84 0.65
C ILE A 72 -9.67 -11.79 1.89
N SER A 73 -9.56 -10.75 2.73
CA SER A 73 -10.45 -10.55 3.88
C SER A 73 -10.48 -9.09 4.35
N LYS A 74 -11.62 -8.66 4.91
CA LYS A 74 -11.75 -7.34 5.54
C LYS A 74 -10.77 -7.14 6.69
N THR A 75 -10.50 -8.21 7.45
CA THR A 75 -9.52 -8.21 8.53
C THR A 75 -8.12 -7.89 8.03
N PHE A 76 -7.70 -8.49 6.91
CA PHE A 76 -6.38 -8.23 6.33
C PHE A 76 -6.27 -6.82 5.75
N ILE A 77 -7.32 -6.32 5.11
CA ILE A 77 -7.40 -4.91 4.64
C ILE A 77 -7.21 -3.95 5.82
N GLY A 78 -7.92 -4.20 6.93
CA GLY A 78 -7.80 -3.41 8.16
C GLY A 78 -6.40 -3.51 8.78
N ASP A 79 -5.79 -4.69 8.78
CA ASP A 79 -4.41 -4.88 9.27
C ASP A 79 -3.42 -4.03 8.49
N LEU A 80 -3.59 -3.91 7.17
CA LEU A 80 -2.77 -3.05 6.32
C LEU A 80 -3.08 -1.55 6.49
N GLY A 81 -4.12 -1.20 7.25
CA GLY A 81 -4.56 0.16 7.47
C GLY A 81 -5.14 0.80 6.21
N LEU A 82 -5.76 -0.01 5.35
CA LEU A 82 -6.51 0.40 4.17
C LEU A 82 -8.01 0.42 4.52
N GLU A 83 -8.78 1.29 3.87
CA GLU A 83 -10.26 1.26 3.99
C GLU A 83 -10.89 0.17 3.11
N GLN A 84 -10.26 -0.12 1.97
CA GLN A 84 -10.71 -1.08 0.97
C GLN A 84 -9.53 -1.62 0.15
N SER A 85 -9.72 -2.76 -0.52
CA SER A 85 -8.73 -3.23 -1.50
C SER A 85 -8.65 -2.23 -2.66
N PRO A 86 -7.46 -1.72 -3.02
CA PRO A 86 -7.30 -0.78 -4.12
C PRO A 86 -7.79 -1.40 -5.44
N ALA A 87 -8.77 -0.79 -6.09
CA ALA A 87 -9.28 -1.29 -7.36
C ALA A 87 -8.22 -1.16 -8.46
N ARG A 88 -8.17 -2.13 -9.38
CA ARG A 88 -7.20 -2.17 -10.49
C ARG A 88 -7.15 -0.86 -11.30
N SER A 89 -8.30 -0.35 -11.72
CA SER A 89 -8.38 0.89 -12.49
C SER A 89 -7.88 2.09 -11.70
N THR A 90 -8.25 2.18 -10.42
CA THR A 90 -7.81 3.25 -9.53
C THR A 90 -6.30 3.20 -9.28
N MET A 91 -5.71 2.02 -9.10
CA MET A 91 -4.25 1.86 -9.02
C MET A 91 -3.58 2.30 -10.32
N SER A 92 -4.10 1.88 -11.48
CA SER A 92 -3.55 2.27 -12.78
C SER A 92 -3.56 3.80 -12.96
N ASP A 93 -4.68 4.45 -12.66
CA ASP A 93 -4.81 5.90 -12.76
C ASP A 93 -3.90 6.63 -11.76
N GLY A 94 -3.84 6.14 -10.53
CA GLY A 94 -2.99 6.69 -9.48
C GLY A 94 -1.51 6.60 -9.84
N ASN A 95 -1.06 5.43 -10.31
CA ASN A 95 0.32 5.20 -10.74
C ASN A 95 0.71 6.10 -11.92
N LYS A 96 -0.24 6.47 -12.80
CA LYS A 96 0.01 7.38 -13.93
C LYS A 96 0.07 8.85 -13.52
N LYS A 97 -0.78 9.26 -12.56
CA LYS A 97 -0.94 10.67 -12.17
C LYS A 97 0.02 11.11 -11.06
N ARG A 98 0.36 10.22 -10.14
CA ARG A 98 1.23 10.52 -9.00
C ARG A 98 2.67 10.61 -9.47
N SER A 99 3.36 11.69 -9.08
CA SER A 99 4.78 11.86 -9.35
C SER A 99 5.59 10.74 -8.68
N TYR A 100 6.47 10.09 -9.43
CA TYR A 100 7.37 9.05 -8.91
C TYR A 100 8.29 9.59 -7.80
N LYS A 101 8.54 10.90 -7.79
CA LYS A 101 9.41 11.58 -6.82
C LYS A 101 8.98 11.38 -5.36
N VAL A 102 7.68 11.17 -5.12
CA VAL A 102 7.14 10.84 -3.78
C VAL A 102 7.84 9.61 -3.22
N PHE A 103 7.98 8.56 -4.02
CA PHE A 103 8.59 7.31 -3.59
C PHE A 103 10.12 7.33 -3.74
N GLU A 104 10.65 8.06 -4.72
CA GLU A 104 12.10 8.28 -4.86
C GLU A 104 12.70 8.98 -3.63
N THR A 105 12.00 9.95 -3.05
CA THR A 105 12.49 10.67 -1.84
C THR A 105 12.23 9.87 -0.56
N LEU A 106 11.33 8.88 -0.59
CA LEU A 106 11.03 8.04 0.57
C LEU A 106 12.07 6.92 0.76
N TYR A 107 12.53 6.32 -0.34
CA TYR A 107 13.53 5.24 -0.35
C TYR A 107 14.95 5.77 -0.16
#